data_AF-A0A4D5RS76-F1
#
_entry.id   AF-A0A4D5RS76-F1
#
_cell.length_a   1.000
_cell.length_b   1.000
_cell.length_c   1.000
_cell.angle_alpha   90.00
_cell.angle_beta   90.00
_cell.angle_gamma   90.00
#
_symmetry.space_group_name_H-M   'P 1'
#
loop_
_entity.id
_entity.type
_entity.pdbx_description
1 polymer ?
#
loop_
_entity_poly.entity_id
_entity_poly.type
_entity_poly.pdbx_seq_one_letter_code
_entity_poly.pdbx_strand_id
1 'polypeptide(L)'
;LGAFDCRTWTFPGGNLDLITFFYLTCNDALEMQLSSDIQKSSPRGASKDKIAFIQDAVWKRLLLMAPHKETWAQALGILALPQNMPVALSNLLDLLDIIWHEAGDGSIDMNWYYKRLTLAALYQSTELVFVEDKSADFSQTLEFLERRSKDFAALNSCSQKISQARNTATDVAELGFATLKNVLRMNTW
;
A
#
# COMPACT_ATOMS: atom_id res chain seq x y z
N LEU A 1 37.98 -2.09 33.54
CA LEU A 1 37.58 -3.42 33.04
C LEU A 1 36.13 -3.30 32.61
N GLY A 2 35.92 -3.02 31.31
CA GLY A 2 34.63 -2.67 30.76
C GLY A 2 33.70 -3.87 30.73
N ALA A 3 32.45 -3.67 31.16
CA ALA A 3 31.39 -4.62 30.93
C ALA A 3 31.27 -4.83 29.41
N PHE A 4 31.53 -6.04 28.94
CA PHE A 4 31.19 -6.43 27.58
C PHE A 4 29.68 -6.36 27.46
N ASP A 5 29.18 -5.33 26.77
CA ASP A 5 27.75 -5.12 26.57
C ASP A 5 27.21 -6.21 25.64
N CYS A 6 26.58 -7.24 26.22
CA CYS A 6 26.00 -8.37 25.51
C CYS A 6 24.97 -7.93 24.45
N ARG A 7 24.43 -6.71 24.55
CA ARG A 7 23.45 -6.13 23.61
C ARG A 7 24.03 -5.93 22.21
N THR A 8 25.33 -5.66 22.09
CA THR A 8 26.02 -5.47 20.80
C THR A 8 26.28 -6.77 20.05
N TRP A 9 26.30 -7.90 20.76
CA TRP A 9 26.49 -9.23 20.15
C TRP A 9 25.22 -9.83 19.58
N THR A 10 24.04 -9.44 20.09
CA THR A 10 22.75 -9.96 19.59
C THR A 10 22.19 -9.13 18.43
N PHE A 11 22.55 -7.85 18.31
CA PHE A 11 22.08 -6.94 17.25
C PHE A 11 23.24 -6.09 16.69
N PRO A 12 23.95 -6.54 15.65
CA PRO A 12 25.07 -5.79 15.07
C PRO A 12 24.62 -4.46 14.44
N GLY A 13 23.34 -4.34 14.06
CA GLY A 13 22.71 -3.10 13.57
C GLY A 13 22.06 -2.22 14.65
N GLY A 14 22.17 -2.61 15.93
CA GLY A 14 21.59 -1.87 17.05
C GLY A 14 20.07 -1.69 16.95
N ASN A 15 19.59 -0.47 17.16
CA ASN A 15 18.15 -0.16 17.22
C ASN A 15 17.42 -0.43 15.89
N LEU A 16 18.11 -0.35 14.75
CA LEU A 16 17.50 -0.59 13.44
C LEU A 16 17.07 -2.05 13.28
N ASP A 17 17.90 -2.98 13.77
CA ASP A 17 17.66 -4.41 13.67
C ASP A 17 16.45 -4.84 14.51
N LEU A 18 16.31 -4.24 15.69
CA LEU A 18 15.12 -4.42 16.54
C LEU A 18 13.84 -3.94 15.85
N ILE A 19 13.88 -2.78 15.21
CA ILE A 19 12.73 -2.22 14.48
C ILE A 19 12.38 -3.13 13.29
N THR A 20 13.37 -3.58 12.52
CA THR A 20 13.17 -4.49 11.40
C THR A 20 12.59 -5.83 11.86
N PHE A 21 13.10 -6.41 12.95
CA PHE A 21 12.53 -7.62 13.54
C PHE A 21 11.07 -7.44 13.98
N PHE A 22 10.74 -6.29 14.56
CA PHE A 22 9.36 -5.94 14.91
C PHE A 22 8.47 -5.83 13.66
N TYR A 23 8.95 -5.20 12.59
CA TYR A 23 8.24 -5.15 11.31
C TYR A 23 7.94 -6.54 10.77
N LEU A 24 8.94 -7.42 10.71
CA LEU A 24 8.78 -8.80 10.23
C LEU A 24 7.75 -9.56 11.07
N THR A 25 7.87 -9.47 12.40
CA THR A 25 6.93 -10.12 13.33
C THR A 25 5.49 -9.63 13.13
N CYS A 26 5.29 -8.32 12.95
CA CYS A 26 3.97 -7.77 12.67
C CYS A 26 3.45 -8.16 11.28
N ASN A 27 4.32 -8.26 10.29
CA ASN A 27 3.95 -8.66 8.93
C ASN A 27 3.52 -10.13 8.88
N ASP A 28 4.26 -11.02 9.55
CA ASP A 28 3.90 -12.45 9.68
C ASP A 28 2.56 -12.61 10.42
N ALA A 29 2.35 -11.85 11.49
CA ALA A 29 1.08 -11.85 12.24
C ALA A 29 -0.08 -11.33 11.38
N LEU A 30 0.15 -10.31 10.55
CA LEU A 30 -0.83 -9.78 9.61
C LEU A 30 -1.22 -10.81 8.56
N GLU A 31 -0.23 -11.47 7.94
CA GLU A 31 -0.46 -12.51 6.94
C GLU A 31 -1.32 -13.64 7.52
N MET A 32 -0.98 -14.10 8.73
CA MET A 32 -1.78 -15.12 9.43
C MET A 32 -3.23 -14.67 9.65
N GLN A 33 -3.46 -13.42 10.05
CA GLN A 33 -4.81 -12.86 10.22
C GLN A 33 -5.57 -12.77 8.89
N LEU A 34 -4.93 -12.25 7.85
CA LEU A 34 -5.52 -12.09 6.51
C LEU A 34 -5.92 -13.45 5.92
N SER A 35 -5.00 -14.41 5.93
CA SER A 35 -5.24 -15.78 5.50
C SER A 35 -6.39 -16.44 6.27
N SER A 36 -6.46 -16.23 7.59
CA SER A 36 -7.56 -16.77 8.41
C SER A 36 -8.93 -16.18 8.02
N ASP A 37 -8.98 -14.91 7.65
CA ASP A 37 -10.22 -14.24 7.28
C ASP A 37 -10.65 -14.54 5.85
N ILE A 38 -9.70 -14.81 4.96
CA ILE A 38 -9.98 -15.40 3.64
C ILE A 38 -10.62 -16.79 3.82
N GLN A 39 -10.07 -17.64 4.69
CA GLN A 39 -10.64 -18.96 4.97
C GLN A 39 -12.06 -18.88 5.57
N LYS A 40 -12.31 -17.97 6.53
CA LYS A 40 -13.64 -17.77 7.13
C LYS A 40 -14.67 -17.19 6.15
N SER A 41 -14.23 -16.36 5.21
CA SER A 41 -15.09 -15.78 4.17
C SER A 41 -15.33 -16.70 2.97
N SER A 42 -14.71 -17.89 2.97
CA SER A 42 -15.04 -18.99 2.05
C SER A 42 -16.23 -19.81 2.58
N PRO A 43 -17.40 -19.17 2.70
CA PRO A 43 -18.52 -19.67 1.92
C PRO A 43 -19.16 -18.54 1.10
N ARG A 44 -19.13 -18.71 -0.22
CA ARG A 44 -20.10 -18.17 -1.19
C ARG A 44 -19.94 -16.69 -1.59
N GLY A 45 -19.09 -16.46 -2.59
CA GLY A 45 -19.48 -15.70 -3.79
C GLY A 45 -19.63 -14.18 -3.68
N ALA A 46 -19.09 -13.52 -2.65
CA ALA A 46 -18.95 -12.07 -2.66
C ALA A 46 -17.56 -11.68 -3.18
N SER A 47 -17.50 -11.05 -4.37
CA SER A 47 -16.35 -10.24 -4.75
C SER A 47 -16.20 -9.15 -3.70
N LYS A 48 -15.32 -9.35 -2.69
CA LYS A 48 -15.02 -8.28 -1.74
C LYS A 48 -14.52 -7.08 -2.53
N ASP A 49 -15.06 -5.91 -2.21
CA ASP A 49 -14.49 -4.66 -2.69
C ASP A 49 -13.03 -4.62 -2.25
N LYS A 50 -12.09 -4.67 -3.20
CA LYS A 50 -10.64 -4.68 -2.94
C LYS A 50 -10.23 -3.56 -2.00
N ILE A 51 -10.93 -2.42 -2.11
CA ILE A 51 -10.72 -1.22 -1.31
C ILE A 51 -11.11 -1.45 0.15
N ALA A 52 -12.24 -2.11 0.41
CA ALA A 52 -12.65 -2.49 1.75
C ALA A 52 -11.70 -3.51 2.37
N PHE A 53 -11.17 -4.44 1.56
CA PHE A 53 -10.14 -5.38 2.01
C PHE A 53 -8.84 -4.67 2.41
N ILE A 54 -8.35 -3.76 1.56
CA ILE A 54 -7.16 -2.95 1.85
C ILE A 54 -7.36 -2.13 3.13
N GLN A 55 -8.51 -1.50 3.28
CA GLN A 55 -8.85 -0.74 4.48
C GLN A 55 -8.78 -1.60 5.75
N ASP A 56 -9.39 -2.79 5.72
CA ASP A 56 -9.37 -3.74 6.84
C ASP A 56 -7.95 -4.24 7.15
N ALA A 57 -7.14 -4.53 6.12
CA ALA A 57 -5.74 -4.93 6.28
C ALA A 57 -4.90 -3.82 6.94
N VAL A 58 -5.04 -2.58 6.48
CA VAL A 58 -4.35 -1.42 7.09
C VAL A 58 -4.80 -1.23 8.53
N TRP A 59 -6.09 -1.35 8.81
CA TRP A 59 -6.62 -1.21 10.17
C TRP A 59 -6.04 -2.27 11.13
N LYS A 60 -6.05 -3.55 10.73
CA LYS A 60 -5.43 -4.63 11.51
C LYS A 60 -3.95 -4.39 11.75
N ARG A 61 -3.23 -3.91 10.75
CA ARG A 61 -1.80 -3.59 10.88
C ARG A 61 -1.57 -2.53 11.96
N LEU A 62 -2.42 -1.50 12.02
CA LEU A 62 -2.34 -0.45 13.05
C LEU A 62 -2.69 -0.99 14.44
N LEU A 63 -3.68 -1.88 14.55
CA LEU A 63 -4.03 -2.52 15.82
C LEU A 63 -2.87 -3.36 16.39
N LEU A 64 -2.11 -4.06 15.54
CA LEU A 64 -0.89 -4.78 15.95
C LEU A 64 0.19 -3.84 16.51
N MET A 65 0.18 -2.57 16.13
CA MET A 65 1.14 -1.55 16.56
C MET A 65 0.69 -0.76 17.77
N ALA A 66 -0.59 -0.79 18.11
CA ALA A 66 -1.17 -0.06 19.23
C ALA A 66 -0.42 -0.24 20.57
N PRO A 67 0.06 -1.45 20.95
CA PRO A 67 0.79 -1.64 22.20
C PRO A 67 2.13 -0.87 22.27
N HIS A 68 2.74 -0.56 21.13
CA HIS A 68 4.07 0.05 21.02
C HIS A 68 4.02 1.49 20.48
N LYS A 69 2.85 2.12 20.50
CA LYS A 69 2.62 3.46 19.94
C LYS A 69 3.56 4.53 20.50
N GLU A 70 3.80 4.54 21.82
CA GLU A 70 4.63 5.57 22.47
C GLU A 70 6.07 5.55 21.96
N THR A 71 6.61 4.35 21.75
CA THR A 71 7.96 4.15 21.19
C THR A 71 7.98 4.24 19.66
N TRP A 72 6.83 4.17 19.00
CA TRP A 72 6.73 4.14 17.55
C TRP A 72 7.17 5.46 16.90
N ALA A 73 6.81 6.60 17.50
CA ALA A 73 7.26 7.90 17.02
C ALA A 73 8.80 8.00 17.00
N GLN A 74 9.47 7.43 18.00
CA GLN A 74 10.92 7.38 18.08
C GLN A 74 11.51 6.41 17.04
N ALA A 75 10.87 5.25 16.84
CA ALA A 75 11.26 4.30 15.80
C ALA A 75 11.16 4.91 14.39
N LEU A 76 10.06 5.60 14.08
CA LEU A 76 9.90 6.35 12.83
C LEU A 76 10.99 7.43 12.68
N GLY A 77 11.32 8.13 13.77
CA GLY A 77 12.44 9.07 13.80
C GLY A 77 13.76 8.42 13.40
N ILE A 78 14.05 7.20 13.87
CA ILE A 78 15.25 6.44 13.52
C ILE A 78 15.22 5.96 12.06
N LEU A 79 14.06 5.54 11.56
CA LEU A 79 13.87 5.08 10.18
C LEU A 79 13.97 6.23 9.17
N ALA A 80 13.59 7.44 9.58
CA ALA A 80 13.68 8.65 8.76
C ALA A 80 15.13 9.13 8.52
N LEU A 81 16.13 8.60 9.24
CA LEU A 81 17.51 8.95 8.94
C LEU A 81 17.90 8.42 7.55
N PRO A 82 18.60 9.22 6.72
CA PRO A 82 18.92 8.86 5.34
C PRO A 82 19.71 7.56 5.21
N GLN A 83 20.53 7.24 6.21
CA GLN A 83 21.29 5.97 6.29
C GLN A 83 20.39 4.72 6.44
N ASN A 84 19.22 4.88 7.08
CA ASN A 84 18.29 3.79 7.38
C ASN A 84 17.13 3.70 6.39
N MET A 85 16.90 4.77 5.60
CA MET A 85 15.78 4.85 4.64
C MET A 85 15.69 3.67 3.66
N PRO A 86 16.78 3.13 3.08
CA PRO A 86 16.67 1.99 2.17
C PRO A 86 16.05 0.77 2.84
N VAL A 87 16.44 0.48 4.09
CA VAL A 87 15.92 -0.64 4.88
C VAL A 87 14.47 -0.38 5.28
N ALA A 88 14.17 0.82 5.75
CA ALA A 88 12.81 1.23 6.11
C ALA A 88 11.84 1.10 4.93
N LEU A 89 12.28 1.55 3.75
CA LEU A 89 11.48 1.50 2.53
C LEU A 89 11.29 0.07 2.04
N SER A 90 12.31 -0.78 2.09
CA SER A 90 12.17 -2.21 1.78
C SER A 90 11.14 -2.88 2.69
N ASN A 91 11.23 -2.69 4.01
CA ASN A 91 10.26 -3.24 4.97
C ASN A 91 8.82 -2.79 4.67
N LEU A 92 8.66 -1.52 4.26
CA LEU A 92 7.36 -0.97 3.87
C LEU A 92 6.87 -1.60 2.56
N LEU A 93 7.73 -1.71 1.53
CA LEU A 93 7.35 -2.33 0.26
C LEU A 93 6.96 -3.80 0.43
N ASP A 94 7.66 -4.54 1.29
CA ASP A 94 7.34 -5.94 1.61
C ASP A 94 5.94 -6.06 2.25
N LEU A 95 5.61 -5.18 3.20
CA LEU A 95 4.26 -5.12 3.79
C LEU A 95 3.19 -4.83 2.74
N LEU A 96 3.44 -3.87 1.84
CA LEU A 96 2.49 -3.54 0.77
C LEU A 96 2.29 -4.71 -0.17
N ASP A 97 3.35 -5.45 -0.47
CA ASP A 97 3.31 -6.63 -1.32
C ASP A 97 2.50 -7.76 -0.70
N ILE A 98 2.62 -8.00 0.62
CA ILE A 98 1.75 -8.93 1.35
C ILE A 98 0.28 -8.53 1.22
N ILE A 99 -0.06 -7.25 1.45
CA ILE A 99 -1.44 -6.77 1.37
C ILE A 99 -1.99 -6.94 -0.06
N TRP A 100 -1.20 -6.60 -1.09
CA TRP A 100 -1.60 -6.74 -2.48
C TRP A 100 -1.74 -8.21 -2.92
N HIS A 101 -0.87 -9.09 -2.40
CA HIS A 101 -0.92 -10.52 -2.64
C HIS A 101 -2.22 -11.11 -2.09
N GLU A 102 -2.52 -10.82 -0.82
CA GLU A 102 -3.73 -11.30 -0.15
C GLU A 102 -5.02 -10.67 -0.72
N ALA A 103 -4.92 -9.46 -1.28
CA ALA A 103 -6.03 -8.82 -2.00
C ALA A 103 -6.36 -9.50 -3.34
N GLY A 104 -5.52 -10.43 -3.81
CA GLY A 104 -5.74 -11.19 -5.04
C GLY A 104 -5.66 -10.36 -6.32
N ASP A 105 -5.00 -9.20 -6.29
CA ASP A 105 -4.93 -8.31 -7.45
C ASP A 105 -3.77 -8.67 -8.39
N GLY A 106 -4.00 -9.65 -9.28
CA GLY A 106 -3.03 -10.09 -10.29
C GLY A 106 -2.86 -9.18 -11.52
N SER A 107 -3.17 -7.88 -11.44
CA SER A 107 -3.07 -6.99 -12.62
C SER A 107 -1.66 -6.39 -12.77
N ILE A 108 -0.91 -6.96 -13.72
CA ILE A 108 0.49 -6.70 -14.10
C ILE A 108 0.54 -5.71 -15.28
N ASP A 109 0.23 -4.44 -15.05
CA ASP A 109 0.40 -3.36 -16.05
C ASP A 109 1.10 -2.16 -15.41
N MET A 110 1.34 -1.06 -16.16
CA MET A 110 1.85 0.25 -15.67
C MET A 110 1.18 0.75 -14.38
N ASN A 111 0.03 0.19 -14.04
CA ASN A 111 -0.69 0.28 -12.77
C ASN A 111 0.11 -0.24 -11.54
N TRP A 112 1.13 -1.08 -11.69
CA TRP A 112 1.85 -1.73 -10.58
C TRP A 112 2.60 -0.75 -9.68
N TYR A 113 3.40 0.15 -10.28
CA TYR A 113 4.10 1.21 -9.53
C TYR A 113 3.11 2.17 -8.88
N TYR A 114 2.06 2.56 -9.62
CA TYR A 114 1.06 3.48 -9.12
C TYR A 114 0.27 2.89 -7.93
N LYS A 115 -0.12 1.62 -8.00
CA LYS A 115 -0.79 0.89 -6.90
C LYS A 115 0.05 0.82 -5.64
N ARG A 116 1.33 0.50 -5.78
CA ARG A 116 2.26 0.48 -4.64
C ARG A 116 2.45 1.86 -4.05
N LEU A 117 2.65 2.88 -4.90
CA LEU A 117 2.82 4.26 -4.45
C LEU A 117 1.58 4.79 -3.74
N THR A 118 0.40 4.50 -4.27
CA THR A 118 -0.88 4.93 -3.68
C THR A 118 -1.19 4.20 -2.39
N LEU A 119 -0.94 2.88 -2.31
CA LEU A 119 -1.07 2.13 -1.07
C LEU A 119 -0.03 2.57 -0.03
N ALA A 120 1.21 2.80 -0.42
CA ALA A 120 2.25 3.37 0.44
C ALA A 120 1.81 4.72 1.00
N ALA A 121 1.29 5.61 0.17
CA ALA A 121 0.80 6.91 0.59
C ALA A 121 -0.40 6.80 1.55
N LEU A 122 -1.33 5.88 1.29
CA LEU A 122 -2.47 5.58 2.17
C LEU A 122 -1.96 5.09 3.54
N TYR A 123 -1.09 4.09 3.56
CA TYR A 123 -0.54 3.52 4.78
C TYR A 123 0.26 4.57 5.57
N GLN A 124 1.23 5.24 4.94
CA GLN A 124 2.10 6.21 5.60
C GLN A 124 1.32 7.40 6.17
N SER A 125 0.34 7.92 5.43
CA SER A 125 -0.49 9.02 5.94
C SER A 125 -1.36 8.59 7.12
N THR A 126 -1.90 7.37 7.09
CA THR A 126 -2.70 6.83 8.19
C THR A 126 -1.83 6.53 9.42
N GLU A 127 -0.63 5.99 9.22
CA GLU A 127 0.34 5.72 10.29
C GLU A 127 0.76 6.99 11.03
N LEU A 128 0.99 8.10 10.31
CA LEU A 128 1.31 9.39 10.92
C LEU A 128 0.14 9.92 11.78
N VAL A 129 -1.09 9.87 11.25
CA VAL A 129 -2.28 10.26 12.01
C VAL A 129 -2.45 9.36 13.24
N PHE A 130 -2.23 8.06 13.09
CA PHE A 130 -2.30 7.09 14.19
C PHE A 130 -1.33 7.40 15.32
N VAL A 131 -0.11 7.86 15.03
CA VAL A 131 0.87 8.24 16.06
C VAL A 131 0.39 9.45 16.87
N GLU A 132 -0.22 10.42 16.22
CA GLU A 132 -0.70 11.66 16.87
C GLU A 132 -2.05 11.50 17.58
N ASP A 133 -2.86 10.51 17.19
CA ASP A 133 -4.24 10.35 17.64
C ASP A 133 -4.35 10.03 19.14
N LYS A 134 -5.00 10.88 19.94
CA LYS A 134 -5.24 10.61 21.39
C LYS A 134 -6.69 10.23 21.68
N SER A 135 -7.49 9.96 20.66
CA SER A 135 -8.90 9.58 20.80
C SER A 135 -9.08 8.17 21.38
N ALA A 136 -10.24 7.91 21.98
CA ALA A 136 -10.62 6.58 22.43
C ALA A 136 -10.75 5.64 21.22
N ASP A 137 -10.20 4.44 21.34
CA ASP A 137 -10.20 3.39 20.31
C ASP A 137 -9.71 3.83 18.92
N PHE A 138 -8.92 4.91 18.85
CA PHE A 138 -8.39 5.50 17.61
C PHE A 138 -9.48 5.87 16.59
N SER A 139 -10.63 6.36 17.08
CA SER A 139 -11.78 6.69 16.22
C SER A 139 -11.45 7.71 15.14
N GLN A 140 -10.57 8.68 15.43
CA GLN A 140 -10.15 9.69 14.44
C GLN A 140 -9.29 9.06 13.34
N THR A 141 -8.43 8.11 13.68
CA THR A 141 -7.65 7.35 12.70
C THR A 141 -8.54 6.53 11.79
N LEU A 142 -9.58 5.88 12.34
CA LEU A 142 -10.53 5.09 11.55
C LEU A 142 -11.30 5.98 10.55
N GLU A 143 -11.81 7.13 10.99
CA GLU A 143 -12.51 8.08 10.11
C GLU A 143 -11.57 8.62 9.02
N PHE A 144 -10.32 8.92 9.37
CA PHE A 144 -9.31 9.35 8.41
C PHE A 144 -9.05 8.28 7.35
N LEU A 145 -8.90 7.02 7.78
CA LEU A 145 -8.67 5.88 6.91
C LEU A 145 -9.86 5.66 5.96
N GLU A 146 -11.10 5.74 6.45
CA GLU A 146 -12.30 5.63 5.63
C GLU A 146 -12.37 6.71 4.55
N ARG A 147 -12.08 7.96 4.91
CA ARG A 147 -12.05 9.07 3.96
C ARG A 147 -10.97 8.85 2.91
N ARG A 148 -9.77 8.45 3.33
CA ARG A 148 -8.63 8.24 2.43
C ARG A 148 -8.83 7.04 1.51
N SER A 149 -9.53 6.01 1.98
CA SER A 149 -9.97 4.85 1.21
C SER A 149 -10.94 5.25 0.09
N LYS A 150 -11.88 6.16 0.37
CA LYS A 150 -12.78 6.75 -0.65
C LYS A 150 -12.01 7.57 -1.68
N ASP A 151 -11.04 8.37 -1.26
CA ASP A 151 -10.17 9.12 -2.19
C ASP A 151 -9.41 8.16 -3.11
N PHE A 152 -8.88 7.06 -2.56
CA PHE A 152 -8.21 6.01 -3.33
C PHE A 152 -9.13 5.37 -4.37
N ALA A 153 -10.39 5.10 -4.02
CA ALA A 153 -11.40 4.62 -4.96
C ALA A 153 -11.63 5.60 -6.11
N ALA A 154 -11.78 6.89 -5.78
CA ALA A 154 -11.97 7.94 -6.77
C ALA A 154 -10.76 8.06 -7.71
N LEU A 155 -9.54 8.01 -7.18
CA LEU A 155 -8.30 8.06 -7.96
C LEU A 155 -8.18 6.90 -8.94
N ASN A 156 -8.48 5.68 -8.50
CA ASN A 156 -8.47 4.50 -9.38
C ASN A 156 -9.47 4.63 -10.53
N SER A 157 -10.68 5.12 -10.24
CA SER A 157 -11.70 5.36 -11.27
C SER A 157 -11.29 6.45 -12.27
N CYS A 158 -10.59 7.49 -11.81
CA CYS A 158 -10.09 8.58 -12.64
C CYS A 158 -8.99 8.08 -13.59
N SER A 159 -8.04 7.31 -13.07
CA SER A 159 -6.97 6.70 -13.86
C SER A 159 -7.52 5.80 -14.98
N GLN A 160 -8.53 4.98 -14.66
CA GLN A 160 -9.20 4.13 -15.66
C GLN A 160 -9.89 4.96 -16.75
N LYS A 161 -10.59 6.05 -16.38
CA LYS A 161 -11.24 6.96 -17.34
C LYS A 161 -10.22 7.65 -18.26
N ILE A 162 -9.07 8.08 -17.72
CA ILE A 162 -8.00 8.71 -18.52
C ILE A 162 -7.42 7.71 -19.51
N SER A 163 -7.18 6.47 -19.08
CA SER A 163 -6.68 5.42 -19.97
C SER A 163 -7.69 5.10 -21.09
N GLN A 164 -8.98 4.99 -20.77
CA GLN A 164 -10.04 4.77 -21.76
C GLN A 164 -10.14 5.93 -22.75
N ALA A 165 -10.13 7.17 -22.27
CA ALA A 165 -10.18 8.37 -23.11
C ALA A 165 -9.00 8.42 -24.09
N ARG A 166 -7.80 8.04 -23.63
CA ARG A 166 -6.59 7.98 -24.46
C ARG A 166 -6.74 6.96 -25.60
N ASN A 167 -7.20 5.76 -25.30
CA ASN A 167 -7.36 4.69 -26.28
C ASN A 167 -8.46 5.03 -27.31
N THR A 168 -9.57 5.62 -26.87
CA THR A 168 -10.61 6.08 -27.80
C THR A 168 -10.12 7.22 -28.70
N ALA A 169 -9.26 8.11 -28.20
CA ALA A 169 -8.72 9.21 -28.99
C ALA A 169 -7.70 8.71 -30.04
N THR A 170 -6.87 7.72 -29.69
CA THR A 170 -5.96 7.08 -30.65
C THR A 170 -6.73 6.32 -31.72
N ASP A 171 -7.78 5.57 -31.35
CA ASP A 171 -8.61 4.84 -32.31
C ASP A 171 -9.33 5.79 -33.28
N VAL A 172 -9.90 6.90 -32.79
CA VAL A 172 -10.56 7.90 -33.62
C VAL A 172 -9.57 8.62 -34.55
N ALA A 173 -8.35 8.89 -34.08
CA ALA A 173 -7.31 9.47 -34.92
C ALA A 173 -6.91 8.52 -36.06
N GLU A 174 -6.65 7.24 -35.75
CA GLU A 174 -6.31 6.22 -36.75
C GLU A 174 -7.44 6.02 -37.77
N LEU A 175 -8.69 5.99 -37.33
CA LEU A 175 -9.87 5.93 -38.22
C LEU A 175 -9.99 7.17 -39.10
N GLY A 176 -9.73 8.36 -38.56
CA GLY A 176 -9.71 9.61 -39.31
C GLY A 176 -8.63 9.62 -40.41
N PHE A 177 -7.40 9.23 -40.05
CA PHE A 177 -6.30 9.09 -41.00
C PHE A 177 -6.55 8.02 -42.07
N ALA A 178 -7.09 6.86 -41.69
CA ALA A 178 -7.41 5.77 -42.63
C ALA A 178 -8.50 6.17 -43.62
N THR A 179 -9.54 6.88 -43.14
CA THR A 179 -10.61 7.39 -43.98
C THR A 179 -10.09 8.43 -44.96
N LEU A 180 -9.30 9.40 -44.49
CA LEU A 180 -8.64 10.39 -45.34
C LEU A 180 -7.73 9.73 -46.39
N LYS A 181 -6.92 8.75 -46.00
CA LYS A 181 -6.03 8.02 -46.91
C LYS A 181 -6.79 7.25 -47.98
N ASN A 182 -7.90 6.60 -47.63
CA ASN A 182 -8.76 5.89 -48.60
C ASN A 182 -9.41 6.85 -49.59
N VAL A 183 -9.95 7.99 -49.10
CA VAL A 183 -10.57 9.01 -49.96
C VAL A 183 -9.54 9.62 -50.93
N LEU A 184 -8.33 9.92 -50.47
CA LEU A 184 -7.26 10.48 -51.31
C LEU A 184 -6.73 9.48 -52.35
N ARG A 185 -6.63 8.19 -51.99
CA ARG A 185 -6.16 7.13 -52.90
C ARG A 185 -7.15 6.81 -54.03
N MET A 186 -8.45 7.07 -53.82
CA MET A 186 -9.46 6.83 -54.86
C MET A 186 -9.45 7.87 -55.98
N ASN A 187 -8.84 9.03 -55.79
CA ASN A 187 -8.87 10.15 -56.75
C ASN A 187 -7.64 10.23 -57.68
N THR A 188 -6.79 9.19 -57.70
CA THR A 188 -5.57 9.13 -58.54
C THR A 188 -5.63 8.05 -59.63
N TRP A 189 -6.81 7.84 -60.25
CA TRP A 189 -6.98 7.03 -61.47
C TRP A 189 -7.29 7.92 -62.67
#